data_AF-A0A5J6DQG4-F1
#
_entry.id   AF-A0A5J6DQG4-F1
#
_cell.length_a   1.000
_cell.length_b   1.000
_cell.length_c   1.000
_cell.angle_alpha   90.00
_cell.angle_beta   90.00
_cell.angle_gamma   90.00
#
_symmetry.space_group_name_H-M   'P 1'
#
loop_
_entity.id
_entity.type
_entity.pdbx_description
1 polymer ?
#
loop_
_entity_poly.entity_id
_entity_poly.type
_entity_poly.pdbx_seq_one_letter_code
_entity_poly.pdbx_strand_id
1 'polypeptide(L)'
;DLIEGESELVSGFNVEYFSGMFVMYFLAEYMMIMFVSMLLSIMFMGMNIYSILFFFTVVFYMFFIIWIRGVLPRIRYDELMYMCWKTILPLALIYLIFIFGVKMNLIYFF
;
A
#
# COMPACT_ATOMS: atom_id res chain seq x y z
N ASP A 1 1.82 10.17 -6.09
CA ASP A 1 1.40 10.42 -7.48
C ASP A 1 0.26 11.43 -7.61
N LEU A 2 -0.91 11.29 -6.95
CA LEU A 2 -1.99 12.28 -7.11
C LEU A 2 -1.67 13.67 -6.54
N ILE A 3 -1.05 13.68 -5.37
CA ILE A 3 -0.74 14.92 -4.63
C ILE A 3 0.44 15.67 -5.31
N GLU A 4 1.17 14.99 -6.19
CA GLU A 4 2.34 15.49 -6.91
C GLU A 4 2.07 15.59 -8.41
N GLY A 5 0.81 15.62 -8.84
CA GLY A 5 0.43 15.54 -10.25
C GLY A 5 1.04 16.68 -11.09
N GLU A 6 2.20 16.43 -11.70
CA GLU A 6 2.94 17.43 -12.50
C GLU A 6 2.10 18.01 -13.65
N SER A 7 1.20 17.18 -14.20
CA SER A 7 0.29 17.56 -15.29
C SER A 7 -0.87 18.46 -14.85
N GLU A 8 -1.26 18.44 -13.58
CA GLU A 8 -2.42 19.16 -13.07
C GLU A 8 -2.04 20.31 -12.13
N LEU A 9 -0.94 20.15 -11.37
CA LEU A 9 -0.53 21.02 -10.27
C LEU A 9 0.93 21.48 -10.37
N VAL A 10 1.61 21.30 -11.52
CA VAL A 10 3.00 21.77 -11.77
C VAL A 10 4.02 21.22 -10.73
N SER A 11 3.70 20.07 -10.12
CA SER A 11 4.39 19.33 -9.02
C SER A 11 3.83 19.53 -7.60
N GLY A 12 2.71 20.25 -7.43
CA GLY A 12 1.95 20.27 -6.19
C GLY A 12 2.70 20.91 -5.03
N PHE A 13 2.78 20.22 -3.88
CA PHE A 13 3.44 20.73 -2.67
C PHE A 13 4.97 20.83 -2.81
N ASN A 14 5.58 20.13 -3.76
CA ASN A 14 7.04 20.13 -3.95
C ASN A 14 7.59 21.46 -4.45
N VAL A 15 6.73 22.35 -4.98
CA VAL A 15 7.13 23.66 -5.53
C VAL A 15 7.59 24.64 -4.45
N GLU A 16 7.11 24.49 -3.21
CA GLU A 16 7.39 25.42 -2.12
C GLU A 16 8.66 25.07 -1.32
N TYR A 17 9.21 23.86 -1.51
CA TYR A 17 10.34 23.38 -0.72
C TYR A 17 11.69 23.74 -1.35
N PHE A 18 12.59 24.25 -0.52
CA PHE A 18 14.01 24.38 -0.88
C PHE A 18 14.65 23.00 -1.11
N SER A 19 15.75 22.98 -1.88
CA SER A 19 16.41 21.76 -2.36
C SER A 19 16.71 20.72 -1.27
N GLY A 20 17.09 21.14 -0.06
CA GLY A 20 17.37 20.22 1.05
C GLY A 20 16.12 19.54 1.63
N MET A 21 15.04 20.30 1.84
CA MET A 21 13.79 19.74 2.36
C MET A 21 13.13 18.83 1.32
N PHE A 22 13.20 19.21 0.04
CA PHE A 22 12.77 18.38 -1.09
C PHE A 22 13.42 16.98 -1.03
N VAL A 23 14.74 16.90 -0.88
CA VAL A 23 15.45 15.61 -0.79
C VAL A 23 14.96 14.75 0.38
N MET A 24 14.68 15.37 1.53
CA MET A 24 14.17 14.63 2.70
C MET A 24 12.76 14.06 2.47
N TYR A 25 11.91 14.74 1.70
CA TYR A 25 10.60 14.21 1.32
C TYR A 25 10.70 12.99 0.41
N PHE A 26 11.54 13.03 -0.64
CA PHE A 26 11.75 11.85 -1.49
C PHE A 26 12.33 10.68 -0.70
N LEU A 27 13.33 10.95 0.15
CA LEU A 27 13.91 9.92 1.00
C LEU A 27 12.84 9.31 1.92
N ALA A 28 11.96 10.11 2.51
CA ALA A 28 10.85 9.63 3.31
C ALA A 28 9.87 8.78 2.49
N GLU A 29 9.50 9.17 1.27
CA GLU A 29 8.61 8.37 0.43
C GLU A 29 9.21 7.00 0.10
N TYR A 30 10.48 6.95 -0.30
CA TYR A 30 11.16 5.68 -0.57
C TYR A 30 11.30 4.81 0.67
N MET A 31 11.57 5.40 1.83
CA MET A 31 11.59 4.68 3.10
C MET A 31 10.21 4.12 3.47
N MET A 32 9.12 4.84 3.17
CA MET A 32 7.76 4.35 3.40
C MET A 32 7.42 3.18 2.46
N ILE A 33 7.86 3.20 1.21
CA ILE A 33 7.69 2.05 0.29
C ILE A 33 8.40 0.81 0.84
N MET A 34 9.65 0.97 1.29
CA MET A 34 10.42 -0.11 1.94
C MET A 34 9.70 -0.64 3.19
N PHE A 35 9.22 0.24 4.05
CA PHE A 35 8.51 -0.14 5.27
C PHE A 35 7.21 -0.91 4.99
N VAL A 36 6.39 -0.43 4.04
CA VAL A 36 5.13 -1.10 3.66
C VAL A 36 5.40 -2.49 3.08
N SER A 37 6.44 -2.64 2.25
CA SER A 37 6.81 -3.96 1.71
C SER A 37 7.20 -4.97 2.78
N MET A 38 7.92 -4.52 3.83
CA MET A 38 8.25 -5.36 4.98
C MET A 38 6.99 -5.75 5.74
N LEU A 39 6.09 -4.80 6.01
CA LEU A 39 4.86 -5.06 6.74
C LEU A 39 3.94 -6.05 5.98
N LEU A 40 3.83 -5.91 4.67
CA LEU A 40 3.08 -6.85 3.81
C LEU A 40 3.68 -8.26 3.86
N SER A 41 5.01 -8.39 3.80
CA SER A 41 5.67 -9.68 3.86
C SER A 41 5.40 -10.42 5.18
N ILE A 42 5.38 -9.67 6.29
CA ILE A 42 5.12 -10.18 7.63
C ILE A 42 3.66 -10.65 7.76
N MET A 43 2.70 -9.85 7.28
CA MET A 43 1.28 -10.16 7.41
C MET A 43 0.83 -11.34 6.55
N PHE A 44 1.36 -11.48 5.33
CA PHE A 44 0.88 -12.49 4.36
C PHE A 44 1.75 -13.75 4.29
N MET A 45 3.08 -13.63 4.35
CA MET A 45 4.01 -14.76 4.17
C MET A 45 4.64 -15.24 5.50
N GLY A 46 4.38 -14.55 6.61
CA GLY A 46 4.80 -14.95 7.96
C GLY A 46 6.18 -14.42 8.38
N MET A 47 6.51 -14.64 9.67
CA MET A 47 7.66 -14.05 10.36
C MET A 47 8.88 -15.00 10.39
N ASN A 48 9.54 -15.22 9.25
CA ASN A 48 10.80 -15.95 9.19
C ASN A 48 12.01 -15.01 8.99
N ILE A 49 12.20 -14.08 9.94
CA ILE A 49 13.17 -12.98 9.87
C ILE A 49 14.61 -13.48 9.61
N TYR A 50 14.98 -14.63 10.18
CA TYR A 50 16.32 -15.20 10.05
C TYR A 50 16.57 -15.91 8.71
N SER A 51 15.52 -16.19 7.94
CA SER A 51 15.66 -16.90 6.67
C SER A 51 16.01 -15.96 5.53
N ILE A 52 16.88 -16.40 4.62
CA ILE A 52 17.17 -15.67 3.38
C ILE A 52 15.89 -15.42 2.56
N LEU A 53 14.91 -16.33 2.68
CA LEU A 53 13.65 -16.31 1.97
C LEU A 53 12.81 -15.08 2.31
N PHE A 54 12.90 -14.57 3.55
CA PHE A 54 12.21 -13.35 3.96
C PHE A 54 12.73 -12.12 3.23
N PHE A 55 14.04 -11.99 3.03
CA PHE A 55 14.58 -10.88 2.25
C PHE A 55 14.15 -10.95 0.78
N PHE A 56 14.06 -12.16 0.21
CA PHE A 56 13.53 -12.34 -1.15
C PHE A 56 12.06 -11.93 -1.26
N THR A 57 11.21 -12.26 -0.28
CA THR A 57 9.80 -11.85 -0.32
C THR A 57 9.64 -10.33 -0.19
N VAL A 58 10.44 -9.66 0.64
CA VAL A 58 10.46 -8.19 0.74
C VAL A 58 10.83 -7.56 -0.62
N VAL A 59 11.91 -8.02 -1.26
CA VAL A 59 12.33 -7.52 -2.58
C VAL A 59 11.25 -7.77 -3.64
N PHE A 60 10.56 -8.90 -3.56
CA PHE A 60 9.45 -9.21 -4.46
C PHE A 60 8.26 -8.25 -4.30
N TYR A 61 7.88 -7.89 -3.08
CA TYR A 61 6.84 -6.87 -2.84
C TYR A 61 7.28 -5.48 -3.29
N MET A 62 8.54 -5.10 -3.05
CA MET A 62 9.11 -3.85 -3.58
C MET A 62 9.01 -3.79 -5.10
N PHE A 63 9.40 -4.87 -5.77
CA PHE A 63 9.29 -4.98 -7.22
C PHE A 63 7.84 -4.80 -7.70
N PHE A 64 6.86 -5.41 -7.04
CA PHE A 64 5.46 -5.24 -7.40
C PHE A 64 4.98 -3.79 -7.27
N ILE A 65 5.31 -3.10 -6.18
CA ILE A 65 4.87 -1.71 -5.99
C ILE A 65 5.43 -0.80 -7.11
N ILE A 66 6.71 -0.98 -7.45
CA ILE A 66 7.36 -0.22 -8.53
C ILE A 66 6.74 -0.60 -9.89
N TRP A 67 6.48 -1.88 -10.10
CA TRP A 67 5.89 -2.37 -11.35
C TRP A 67 4.48 -1.82 -11.58
N ILE A 68 3.64 -1.81 -10.53
CA ILE A 68 2.28 -1.26 -10.58
C ILE A 68 2.30 0.23 -10.93
N ARG A 69 3.24 1.00 -10.34
CA ARG A 69 3.43 2.42 -10.68
C ARG A 69 3.81 2.64 -12.14
N GLY A 70 4.51 1.69 -12.77
CA GLY A 70 4.91 1.78 -14.18
C GLY A 70 3.84 1.35 -15.19
N VAL A 71 2.89 0.49 -14.80
CA VAL A 71 1.91 -0.10 -15.73
C VAL A 71 0.56 0.61 -15.71
N LEU A 72 0.12 1.11 -14.56
CA LEU A 72 -1.21 1.67 -14.43
C LEU A 72 -1.27 3.14 -14.86
N PRO A 73 -2.29 3.53 -15.67
CA PRO A 73 -2.56 4.94 -15.92
C PRO A 73 -3.01 5.63 -14.62
N ARG A 74 -2.68 6.92 -14.47
CA ARG A 74 -3.11 7.71 -13.31
C ARG A 74 -4.65 7.81 -13.30
N ILE A 75 -5.26 7.41 -12.18
CA ILE A 75 -6.70 7.44 -11.95
C ILE A 75 -7.08 8.81 -11.38
N ARG A 76 -8.23 9.38 -11.76
CA ARG A 76 -8.68 10.67 -11.20
C ARG A 76 -9.07 10.53 -9.72
N TYR A 77 -8.97 11.62 -8.97
CA TYR A 77 -9.29 11.61 -7.53
C TYR A 77 -10.73 11.12 -7.23
N ASP A 78 -11.70 11.51 -8.06
CA ASP A 78 -13.11 11.12 -7.92
C ASP A 78 -13.29 9.59 -8.01
N GLU A 79 -12.61 8.97 -8.97
CA GLU A 79 -12.67 7.53 -9.21
C GLU A 79 -11.95 6.76 -8.10
N LEU A 80 -10.83 7.28 -7.58
CA LEU A 80 -10.15 6.70 -6.42
C LEU A 80 -11.06 6.72 -5.18
N MET A 81 -11.71 7.86 -4.90
CA MET A 81 -12.64 7.97 -3.78
C MET A 81 -13.84 7.05 -3.95
N TYR A 82 -14.36 6.92 -5.17
CA TYR A 82 -15.41 5.97 -5.48
C TYR A 82 -14.99 4.52 -5.19
N MET A 83 -13.78 4.11 -5.59
CA MET A 83 -13.27 2.77 -5.30
C MET A 83 -13.11 2.53 -3.79
N CYS A 84 -12.51 3.47 -3.06
CA CYS A 84 -12.34 3.34 -1.61
C CYS A 84 -13.68 3.18 -0.88
N TRP A 85 -14.66 4.02 -1.19
CA TRP A 85 -15.91 4.09 -0.45
C TRP A 85 -16.98 3.10 -0.92
N LYS A 86 -17.12 2.86 -2.23
CA LYS A 86 -18.19 1.99 -2.74
C LYS A 86 -17.77 0.55 -2.95
N THR A 87 -16.49 0.27 -3.19
CA THR A 87 -16.05 -1.11 -3.46
C THR A 87 -15.22 -1.68 -2.32
N ILE A 88 -14.15 -1.00 -1.89
CA ILE A 88 -13.22 -1.54 -0.88
C ILE A 88 -13.88 -1.62 0.50
N LEU A 89 -14.55 -0.55 0.95
CA LEU A 89 -15.12 -0.51 2.30
C LEU A 89 -16.25 -1.53 2.51
N PRO A 90 -17.25 -1.67 1.61
CA PRO A 90 -18.26 -2.71 1.76
C PRO A 90 -17.67 -4.13 1.69
N LEU A 91 -16.68 -4.36 0.81
CA LEU A 91 -16.01 -5.65 0.69
C LEU A 91 -15.28 -6.02 1.99
N ALA A 92 -14.55 -5.07 2.59
CA ALA A 92 -13.83 -5.28 3.84
C ALA A 92 -14.78 -5.61 5.01
N LEU A 93 -15.94 -4.93 5.08
CA LEU A 93 -16.96 -5.19 6.10
C LEU A 93 -17.59 -6.59 5.93
N ILE A 94 -17.92 -6.99 4.70
CA ILE A 94 -18.45 -8.33 4.42
C ILE A 94 -17.42 -9.40 4.81
N TYR A 95 -16.15 -9.21 4.47
CA TYR A 95 -15.09 -10.14 4.81
C TYR A 95 -14.89 -10.28 6.33
N LEU A 96 -14.99 -9.17 7.08
CA LEU A 96 -14.89 -9.20 8.54
C LEU A 96 -16.04 -9.98 9.17
N ILE A 97 -17.28 -9.72 8.72
CA ILE A 97 -18.46 -10.47 9.20
C ILE A 97 -18.32 -11.96 8.86
N PHE A 98 -17.82 -12.29 7.66
CA PHE A 98 -17.58 -13.66 7.25
C PHE A 98 -16.56 -14.37 8.16
N ILE A 99 -15.41 -13.76 8.43
CA ILE A 99 -14.41 -14.32 9.34
C ILE A 99 -15.00 -14.54 10.74
N PHE A 100 -15.76 -13.56 11.24
CA PHE A 100 -16.39 -13.67 12.56
C PHE A 100 -17.38 -14.84 12.60
N GLY A 101 -18.22 -15.01 11.57
CA GLY A 101 -19.15 -16.13 11.45
C GLY A 101 -18.45 -17.50 11.41
N VAL A 102 -17.41 -17.64 10.59
CA VAL A 102 -16.61 -18.87 10.52
C VAL A 102 -15.96 -19.19 11.87
N LYS A 103 -15.41 -18.18 12.55
CA LYS A 103 -14.81 -18.34 13.87
C LYS A 103 -15.84 -18.83 14.90
N MET A 104 -17.05 -18.28 14.92
CA MET A 104 -18.10 -18.74 15.84
C MET A 104 -18.48 -20.19 15.57
N ASN A 105 -18.66 -20.59 14.30
CA ASN A 105 -18.98 -21.98 13.94
C ASN A 105 -17.88 -22.96 14.37
N LEU A 106 -16.60 -22.59 14.22
CA LEU A 106 -15.48 -23.41 14.70
C LEU A 106 -15.50 -23.59 16.22
N ILE A 107 -15.87 -22.55 16.98
CA ILE A 107 -15.98 -22.62 18.44
C ILE A 107 -17.13 -23.53 18.87
N TYR A 108 -18.24 -23.57 18.12
CA TYR A 108 -19.37 -24.47 18.45
C TYR A 108 -19.10 -25.94 18.09
N PHE A 109 -18.19 -26.22 17.15
CA PHE A 109 -17.87 -27.57 16.70
C PHE A 109 -16.79 -28.26 17.56
N PHE A 110 -15.93 -27.48 18.22
CA PHE A 110 -14.91 -27.95 19.18
C PHE A 110 -15.48 -28.00 20.60
#